data_AF-A0A2V7K5K9-F1
#
_entry.id   AF-A0A2V7K5K9-F1
#
_cell.length_a   1.000
_cell.length_b   1.000
_cell.length_c   1.000
_cell.angle_alpha   90.00
_cell.angle_beta   90.00
_cell.angle_gamma   90.00
#
_symmetry.space_group_name_H-M   'P 1'
#
loop_
_entity.id
_entity.type
_entity.pdbx_description
1 polymer ?
#
loop_
_entity_poly.entity_id
_entity_poly.type
_entity_poly.pdbx_seq_one_letter_code
_entity_poly.pdbx_strand_id
1 'polypeptide(L)'
;MPKFNCSLCGTPVDGRKLISPQKLENQILDIIKRDRPEWDAKRGICPHCHEQFRAKKFLGYLEKEYEKISEMEKSLVTQIARRGRVSRMVQQEYEAAMTLGERVADRVAKFGGSWTFIGIFGGILLIWMALNSWVLLRRPFDPYPFILLNLALSALAALQAPVIMMSQNRQAEKDRLQATQDYQINLMAEVEIRDLHDKMDGLRYKQWHELWHMQQRQLELLEHLHKELAHPEEKTLEPAPYKPPEL
;
A
#
# COMPACT_ATOMS: atom_id res chain seq x y z
N MET A 1 -53.18 -33.37 -9.66
CA MET A 1 -51.82 -33.69 -9.19
C MET A 1 -51.71 -33.36 -7.71
N PRO A 2 -51.04 -34.17 -6.88
CA PRO A 2 -50.93 -33.91 -5.45
C PRO A 2 -50.07 -32.67 -5.20
N LYS A 3 -50.65 -31.66 -4.54
CA LYS A 3 -49.95 -30.44 -4.11
C LYS A 3 -49.32 -30.70 -2.75
N PHE A 4 -48.05 -30.36 -2.58
CA PHE A 4 -47.30 -30.46 -1.33
C PHE A 4 -46.91 -29.07 -0.84
N ASN A 5 -46.96 -28.84 0.47
CA ASN A 5 -46.58 -27.56 1.04
C ASN A 5 -45.06 -27.47 1.21
N CYS A 6 -44.48 -26.34 0.82
CA CYS A 6 -43.08 -26.01 1.07
C CYS A 6 -42.78 -26.00 2.57
N SER A 7 -41.68 -26.61 2.99
CA SER A 7 -41.29 -26.67 4.40
C SER A 7 -40.81 -25.35 5.01
N LEU A 8 -40.51 -24.32 4.19
CA LEU A 8 -40.05 -23.00 4.68
C LEU A 8 -41.11 -21.90 4.60
N CYS A 9 -41.86 -21.82 3.49
CA CYS A 9 -42.86 -20.76 3.27
C CYS A 9 -44.31 -21.24 3.32
N GLY A 10 -44.56 -22.55 3.45
CA GLY A 10 -45.91 -23.10 3.58
C GLY A 10 -46.78 -23.03 2.31
N THR A 11 -46.27 -22.50 1.20
CA THR A 11 -47.04 -22.39 -0.04
C THR A 11 -47.26 -23.76 -0.70
N PRO A 12 -48.44 -24.00 -1.29
CA PRO A 12 -48.74 -25.25 -1.98
C PRO A 12 -48.05 -25.27 -3.35
N VAL A 13 -47.16 -26.24 -3.56
CA VAL A 13 -46.35 -26.39 -4.77
C VAL A 13 -46.54 -27.79 -5.34
N ASP A 14 -46.42 -27.91 -6.66
CA ASP A 14 -46.50 -29.20 -7.34
C ASP A 14 -45.34 -30.11 -6.92
N GLY A 15 -45.61 -31.37 -6.59
CA GLY A 15 -44.63 -32.29 -6.00
C GLY A 15 -43.39 -32.52 -6.86
N ARG A 16 -43.50 -32.38 -8.19
CA ARG A 16 -42.37 -32.46 -9.12
C ARG A 16 -41.38 -31.29 -9.02
N LYS A 17 -41.81 -30.14 -8.50
CA LYS A 17 -41.00 -28.92 -8.36
C LYS A 17 -40.44 -28.76 -6.94
N LEU A 18 -40.74 -29.68 -6.03
CA LEU A 18 -40.18 -29.69 -4.68
C LEU A 18 -38.74 -30.21 -4.72
N ILE A 19 -37.83 -29.45 -4.13
CA ILE A 19 -36.42 -29.82 -4.01
C ILE A 19 -36.25 -30.58 -2.70
N SER A 20 -35.73 -31.81 -2.77
CA SER A 20 -35.43 -32.61 -1.58
C SER A 20 -34.26 -31.99 -0.79
N PRO A 21 -34.30 -31.99 0.55
CA PRO A 21 -33.20 -31.50 1.40
C PRO A 21 -31.86 -32.22 1.15
N GLN A 22 -31.89 -33.48 0.71
CA GLN A 22 -30.70 -34.26 0.35
C GLN A 22 -29.99 -33.75 -0.91
N LYS A 23 -30.70 -32.98 -1.75
CA LYS A 23 -30.19 -32.43 -3.01
C LYS A 23 -29.67 -31.00 -2.85
N LEU A 24 -29.78 -30.41 -1.66
CA LEU A 24 -29.25 -29.09 -1.36
C LEU A 24 -27.76 -29.15 -0.98
N GLU A 25 -27.03 -28.10 -1.34
CA GLU A 25 -25.66 -27.90 -0.89
C GLU A 25 -25.60 -27.72 0.63
N ASN A 26 -24.57 -28.30 1.27
CA ASN A 26 -24.36 -28.24 2.73
C ASN A 26 -24.34 -26.80 3.27
N GLN A 27 -23.72 -25.86 2.55
CA GLN A 27 -23.68 -24.45 2.98
C GLN A 27 -25.07 -23.79 2.98
N ILE A 28 -25.97 -24.17 2.06
CA ILE A 28 -27.34 -23.65 2.02
C ILE A 28 -28.15 -24.26 3.18
N LEU A 29 -27.93 -25.54 3.49
CA LEU A 29 -28.53 -26.20 4.66
C LEU A 29 -28.11 -25.50 5.96
N ASP A 30 -26.84 -25.13 6.10
CA ASP A 30 -26.33 -24.43 7.28
C ASP A 30 -26.93 -23.03 7.43
N ILE A 31 -27.12 -22.30 6.33
CA ILE A 31 -27.77 -20.99 6.34
C ILE A 31 -29.26 -21.13 6.69
N ILE A 32 -29.95 -22.12 6.12
CA ILE A 32 -31.37 -22.38 6.43
C ILE A 32 -31.55 -22.76 7.91
N LYS A 33 -30.71 -23.64 8.46
CA LYS A 33 -30.76 -24.03 9.88
C LYS A 33 -30.44 -22.86 10.82
N ARG A 34 -29.55 -21.95 10.40
CA ARG A 34 -29.21 -20.75 11.18
C ARG A 34 -30.37 -19.74 11.21
N ASP A 35 -31.06 -19.57 10.09
CA ASP A 35 -32.21 -18.65 9.98
C ASP A 35 -33.53 -19.23 10.52
N ARG A 36 -33.72 -20.56 10.43
CA ARG A 36 -34.93 -21.30 10.83
C ARG A 36 -34.53 -22.57 11.60
N PRO A 37 -34.21 -22.47 12.90
CA PRO A 37 -33.79 -23.61 13.73
C PRO A 37 -34.83 -24.73 13.82
N GLU A 38 -36.11 -24.41 13.69
CA GLU A 38 -37.25 -25.32 13.73
C GLU A 38 -37.42 -26.20 12.47
N TRP A 39 -36.58 -26.02 11.45
CA TRP A 39 -36.67 -26.78 10.21
C TRP A 39 -36.06 -28.18 10.32
N ASP A 40 -36.89 -29.23 10.24
CA ASP A 40 -36.47 -30.62 10.48
C ASP A 40 -35.79 -31.32 9.28
N ALA A 41 -35.61 -30.62 8.16
CA ALA A 41 -34.99 -31.14 6.92
C ALA A 41 -35.56 -32.46 6.37
N LYS A 42 -36.78 -32.88 6.76
CA LYS A 42 -37.45 -34.07 6.20
C LYS A 42 -38.38 -33.74 5.03
N ARG A 43 -38.86 -32.49 4.93
CA ARG A 43 -39.79 -32.05 3.87
C ARG A 43 -39.09 -31.12 2.88
N GLY A 44 -39.37 -31.30 1.59
CA GLY A 44 -38.76 -30.52 0.51
C GLY A 44 -39.18 -29.05 0.48
N ILE A 45 -38.39 -28.27 -0.24
CA ILE A 45 -38.49 -26.81 -0.34
C ILE A 45 -38.85 -26.39 -1.75
N CYS A 46 -39.56 -25.28 -1.87
CA CYS A 46 -39.94 -24.75 -3.17
C CYS A 46 -38.76 -24.03 -3.86
N PRO A 47 -38.80 -23.90 -5.19
CA PRO A 47 -37.74 -23.23 -5.96
C PRO A 47 -37.52 -21.78 -5.54
N HIS A 48 -38.59 -21.07 -5.16
CA HIS A 48 -38.51 -19.68 -4.72
C HIS A 48 -37.70 -19.52 -3.43
N CYS A 49 -37.97 -20.35 -2.42
CA CYS A 49 -37.18 -20.34 -1.19
C CYS A 49 -35.73 -20.77 -1.46
N HIS A 50 -35.52 -21.77 -2.31
CA HIS A 50 -34.16 -22.19 -2.67
C HIS A 50 -33.33 -21.05 -3.28
N GLU A 51 -33.89 -20.30 -4.24
CA GLU A 51 -33.21 -19.14 -4.84
C GLU A 51 -32.96 -18.00 -3.83
N GLN A 52 -33.87 -17.79 -2.87
CA GLN A 52 -33.69 -16.78 -1.83
C GLN A 52 -32.50 -17.10 -0.91
N PHE A 53 -32.35 -18.36 -0.49
CA PHE A 53 -31.20 -18.79 0.32
C PHE A 53 -29.90 -18.87 -0.50
N ARG A 54 -29.98 -19.14 -1.80
CA ARG A 54 -28.85 -19.06 -2.72
C ARG A 54 -28.32 -17.62 -2.86
N ALA A 55 -29.21 -16.64 -2.98
CA ALA A 55 -28.85 -15.23 -2.97
C ALA A 55 -28.23 -14.80 -1.62
N LYS A 56 -28.79 -15.28 -0.50
CA LYS A 56 -28.26 -15.00 0.84
C LYS A 56 -26.85 -15.58 1.05
N LYS A 57 -26.59 -16.80 0.53
CA LYS A 57 -25.24 -17.38 0.48
C LYS A 57 -24.26 -16.48 -0.28
N PHE A 58 -24.66 -15.99 -1.46
CA PHE A 58 -23.82 -15.15 -2.29
C PHE A 58 -23.46 -13.82 -1.59
N LEU A 59 -24.45 -13.17 -0.95
CA LEU A 59 -24.20 -11.95 -0.16
C LEU A 59 -23.23 -12.21 1.01
N GLY A 60 -23.40 -13.32 1.74
CA GLY A 60 -22.48 -13.69 2.82
C GLY A 60 -21.05 -14.02 2.35
N TYR A 61 -20.89 -14.45 1.09
CA TYR A 61 -19.56 -14.60 0.48
C TYR A 61 -18.91 -13.24 0.18
N LEU A 62 -19.68 -12.32 -0.41
CA LEU A 62 -19.22 -10.97 -0.71
C LEU A 62 -18.85 -10.18 0.55
N GLU A 63 -19.62 -10.32 1.62
CA GLU A 63 -19.36 -9.65 2.91
C GLU A 63 -18.04 -10.13 3.54
N LYS A 64 -17.76 -11.44 3.48
CA LYS A 64 -16.48 -12.00 3.92
C LYS A 64 -15.28 -11.53 3.08
N GLU A 65 -15.47 -11.40 1.77
CA GLU A 65 -14.41 -10.86 0.89
C GLU A 65 -14.17 -9.37 1.17
N TYR A 66 -15.22 -8.60 1.39
CA TYR A 66 -15.11 -7.18 1.77
C TYR A 66 -14.37 -7.02 3.11
N GLU A 67 -14.64 -7.89 4.09
CA GLU A 67 -14.00 -7.86 5.41
C GLU A 67 -12.49 -8.17 5.34
N LYS A 68 -12.09 -9.11 4.49
CA LYS A 68 -10.67 -9.39 4.22
C LYS A 68 -9.95 -8.20 3.59
N ILE A 69 -10.60 -7.51 2.64
CA ILE A 69 -10.02 -6.33 1.98
C ILE A 69 -9.82 -5.21 3.00
N SER A 70 -10.81 -4.98 3.89
CA SER A 70 -10.70 -3.96 4.96
C SER A 70 -9.56 -4.24 5.93
N GLU A 71 -9.32 -5.50 6.31
CA GLU A 71 -8.19 -5.87 7.16
C GLU A 71 -6.83 -5.63 6.48
N MET A 72 -6.71 -5.92 5.19
CA MET A 72 -5.49 -5.59 4.42
C MET A 72 -5.22 -4.08 4.37
N GLU A 73 -6.25 -3.25 4.16
CA GLU A 73 -6.12 -1.80 4.15
C GLU A 73 -5.62 -1.26 5.50
N LYS A 74 -6.18 -1.74 6.62
CA LYS A 74 -5.72 -1.36 7.98
C LYS A 74 -4.26 -1.75 8.22
N SER A 75 -3.87 -2.94 7.76
CA SER A 75 -2.48 -3.42 7.82
C SER A 75 -1.55 -2.48 7.06
N LEU A 76 -1.92 -2.09 5.84
CA LEU A 76 -1.14 -1.18 5.00
C LEU A 76 -0.94 0.18 5.67
N VAL A 77 -2.02 0.77 6.21
CA VAL A 77 -1.96 2.03 6.96
C VAL A 77 -1.02 1.93 8.15
N THR A 78 -1.06 0.81 8.87
CA THR A 78 -0.18 0.57 10.02
C THR A 78 1.29 0.45 9.62
N GLN A 79 1.59 -0.21 8.49
CA GLN A 79 2.94 -0.29 7.94
C GLN A 79 3.47 1.07 7.47
N ILE A 80 2.66 1.86 6.76
CA ILE A 80 3.01 3.22 6.31
C ILE A 80 3.26 4.13 7.53
N ALA A 81 2.39 4.07 8.54
CA ALA A 81 2.54 4.84 9.77
C ALA A 81 3.83 4.46 10.54
N ARG A 82 4.22 3.17 10.54
CA ARG A 82 5.50 2.74 11.12
C ARG A 82 6.70 3.29 10.34
N ARG A 83 6.68 3.23 9.00
CA ARG A 83 7.76 3.77 8.14
C ARG A 83 7.98 5.27 8.40
N GLY A 84 6.89 6.06 8.45
CA GLY A 84 6.98 7.50 8.73
C GLY A 84 7.49 7.84 10.14
N ARG A 85 7.25 6.98 11.13
CA ARG A 85 7.77 7.16 12.50
C ARG A 85 9.27 6.90 12.60
N VAL A 86 9.80 5.90 11.91
CA VAL A 86 11.24 5.55 11.95
C VAL A 86 12.10 6.68 11.39
N SER A 87 11.72 7.28 10.26
CA SER A 87 12.44 8.43 9.69
C SER A 87 12.46 9.63 10.64
N ARG A 88 11.32 9.94 11.28
CA ARG A 88 11.21 11.07 12.21
C ARG A 88 12.01 10.87 13.50
N MET A 89 12.11 9.65 14.02
CA MET A 89 12.89 9.36 15.23
C MET A 89 14.39 9.58 15.02
N VAL A 90 14.95 9.14 13.87
CA VAL A 90 16.38 9.33 13.58
C VAL A 90 16.74 10.81 13.39
N GLN A 91 15.87 11.59 12.75
CA GLN A 91 16.08 13.04 12.64
C GLN A 91 16.08 13.72 14.02
N GLN A 92 15.19 13.30 14.93
CA GLN A 92 15.11 13.84 16.28
C GLN A 92 16.32 13.47 17.14
N GLU A 93 16.85 12.25 17.01
CA GLU A 93 18.06 11.81 17.72
C GLU A 93 19.29 12.62 17.26
N TYR A 94 19.41 12.87 15.95
CA TYR A 94 20.49 13.69 15.41
C TYR A 94 20.43 15.15 15.91
N GLU A 95 19.25 15.75 15.95
CA GLU A 95 19.05 17.11 16.46
C GLU A 95 19.25 17.22 17.99
N ALA A 96 18.91 16.16 18.73
CA ALA A 96 19.13 16.06 20.16
C ALA A 96 20.63 15.95 20.51
N ALA A 97 21.42 15.30 19.66
CA ALA A 97 22.86 15.13 19.83
C ALA A 97 23.68 16.40 19.52
N MET A 98 23.09 17.42 18.89
CA MET A 98 23.80 18.65 18.53
C MET A 98 24.23 19.47 19.76
N THR A 99 25.48 19.89 19.74
CA THR A 99 26.04 20.85 20.70
C THR A 99 25.50 22.27 20.47
N LEU A 100 25.61 23.13 21.49
CA LEU A 100 25.20 24.54 21.39
C LEU A 100 25.98 25.30 20.31
N GLY A 101 27.28 24.99 20.14
CA GLY A 101 28.13 25.60 19.12
C GLY A 101 27.67 25.27 17.70
N GLU A 102 27.29 24.02 17.45
CA GLU A 102 26.77 23.58 16.15
C GLU A 102 25.44 24.22 15.79
N ARG A 103 24.54 24.41 16.77
CA ARG A 103 23.26 25.11 16.58
C ARG A 103 23.47 26.58 16.21
N VAL A 104 24.42 27.25 16.85
CA VAL A 104 24.76 28.65 16.54
C VAL A 104 25.40 28.74 15.16
N ALA A 105 26.36 27.86 14.84
CA ALA A 105 27.01 27.82 13.53
C ALA A 105 26.01 27.62 12.38
N ASP A 106 25.03 26.72 12.51
CA ASP A 106 23.98 26.53 11.50
C ASP A 106 23.10 27.76 11.33
N ARG A 107 22.77 28.45 12.42
CA ARG A 107 21.98 29.68 12.34
C ARG A 107 22.76 30.81 11.67
N VAL A 108 24.06 30.93 11.97
CA VAL A 108 24.96 31.90 11.34
C VAL A 108 25.15 31.59 9.85
N ALA A 109 25.35 30.32 9.47
CA ALA A 109 25.48 29.92 8.07
C ALA A 109 24.19 30.19 7.27
N LYS A 110 23.01 29.87 7.83
CA LYS A 110 21.71 30.16 7.22
C LYS A 110 21.46 31.65 7.04
N PHE A 111 21.83 32.47 8.03
CA PHE A 111 21.68 33.91 7.96
C PHE A 111 22.65 34.54 6.94
N GLY A 112 23.93 34.12 6.97
CA GLY A 112 24.97 34.58 6.05
C GLY A 112 24.72 34.20 4.58
N GLY A 113 23.94 33.15 4.32
CA GLY A 113 23.54 32.75 2.96
C GLY A 113 22.32 33.48 2.39
N SER A 114 21.72 34.43 3.11
CA SER A 114 20.51 35.14 2.64
C SER A 114 20.86 36.34 1.74
N TRP A 115 20.08 36.53 0.68
CA TRP A 115 20.13 37.73 -0.17
C TRP A 115 19.89 39.03 0.62
N THR A 116 19.08 38.97 1.68
CA THR A 116 18.82 40.14 2.55
C THR A 116 20.07 40.55 3.35
N PHE A 117 20.87 39.57 3.81
CA PHE A 117 22.13 39.81 4.49
C PHE A 117 23.14 40.48 3.56
N ILE A 118 23.27 39.99 2.33
CA ILE A 118 24.16 40.56 1.31
C ILE A 118 23.82 42.03 1.06
N GLY A 119 22.53 42.36 0.91
CA GLY A 119 22.07 43.74 0.70
C GLY A 119 22.37 44.68 1.88
N ILE A 120 22.07 44.24 3.11
CA ILE A 120 22.35 45.04 4.32
C ILE A 120 23.86 45.23 4.51
N PHE A 121 24.64 44.15 4.37
CA PHE A 121 26.09 44.18 4.53
C PHE A 121 26.75 45.11 3.50
N GLY A 122 26.36 44.99 2.22
CA GLY A 122 26.81 45.91 1.17
C GLY A 122 26.43 47.36 1.45
N GLY A 123 25.22 47.62 1.94
CA GLY A 123 24.78 48.95 2.36
C GLY A 123 25.64 49.55 3.48
N ILE A 124 25.96 48.75 4.51
CA ILE A 124 26.85 49.17 5.60
C ILE A 124 28.24 49.53 5.08
N LEU A 125 28.80 48.73 4.16
CA LEU A 125 30.10 49.04 3.54
C LEU A 125 30.06 50.36 2.77
N LEU A 126 29.03 50.59 1.96
CA LEU A 126 28.85 51.83 1.21
C LEU A 126 28.71 53.04 2.14
N ILE A 127 27.93 52.91 3.23
CA ILE A 127 27.79 53.96 4.24
C ILE A 127 29.14 54.23 4.92
N TRP A 128 29.89 53.19 5.29
CA TRP A 128 31.21 53.34 5.89
C TRP A 128 32.19 54.08 4.98
N MET A 129 32.24 53.71 3.70
CA MET A 129 33.06 54.37 2.69
C MET A 129 32.62 55.83 2.49
N ALA A 130 31.32 56.09 2.39
CA ALA A 130 30.78 57.45 2.23
C ALA A 130 31.07 58.34 3.44
N LEU A 131 30.91 57.83 4.66
CA LEU A 131 31.22 58.56 5.89
C LEU A 131 32.71 58.89 6.00
N ASN A 132 33.60 57.93 5.76
CA ASN A 132 35.05 58.16 5.82
C ASN A 132 35.55 59.09 4.69
N SER A 133 34.88 59.08 3.53
CA SER A 133 35.22 59.94 2.40
C SER A 133 34.65 61.37 2.53
N TRP A 134 33.44 61.53 3.08
CA TRP A 134 32.74 62.84 3.15
C TRP A 134 32.95 63.57 4.48
N VAL A 135 32.78 62.89 5.62
CA VAL A 135 32.68 63.56 6.93
C VAL A 135 34.05 64.02 7.46
N LEU A 136 35.14 63.64 6.80
CA LEU A 136 36.46 63.68 7.42
C LEU A 136 37.56 64.28 6.52
N LEU A 137 37.23 65.28 5.70
CA LEU A 137 38.22 66.10 4.97
C LEU A 137 39.25 66.80 5.88
N ARG A 138 39.05 66.81 7.21
CA ARG A 138 40.00 67.35 8.18
C ARG A 138 40.89 66.31 8.89
N ARG A 139 40.44 65.07 9.12
CA ARG A 139 41.22 63.95 9.74
C ARG A 139 40.56 62.56 9.57
N PRO A 140 40.70 61.89 8.42
CA PRO A 140 40.06 60.59 8.18
C PRO A 140 40.48 59.51 9.19
N PHE A 141 39.51 58.74 9.69
CA PHE A 141 39.72 57.59 10.60
C PHE A 141 40.23 56.38 9.82
N ASP A 142 39.68 56.14 8.62
CA ASP A 142 40.16 55.14 7.67
C ASP A 142 40.29 55.79 6.26
N PRO A 143 41.41 56.47 5.96
CA PRO A 143 41.62 57.10 4.66
C PRO A 143 41.72 56.07 3.54
N TYR A 144 41.34 56.47 2.32
CA TYR A 144 41.56 55.67 1.11
C TYR A 144 43.05 55.24 1.06
N PRO A 145 43.37 53.93 1.00
CA PRO A 145 42.59 52.80 0.46
C PRO A 145 41.80 51.93 1.47
N PHE A 146 41.41 52.45 2.65
CA PHE A 146 40.60 51.77 3.68
C PHE A 146 41.26 50.52 4.30
N ILE A 147 42.41 50.70 4.96
CA ILE A 147 43.21 49.58 5.49
C ILE A 147 42.48 48.83 6.62
N LEU A 148 41.73 49.56 7.47
CA LEU A 148 41.02 48.96 8.60
C LEU A 148 39.83 48.15 8.13
N LEU A 149 39.08 48.68 7.16
CA LEU A 149 37.99 47.96 6.52
C LEU A 149 38.49 46.67 5.86
N ASN A 150 39.60 46.77 5.13
CA ASN A 150 40.19 45.61 4.46
C ASN A 150 40.65 44.54 5.47
N LEU A 151 41.27 44.94 6.58
CA LEU A 151 41.66 44.02 7.64
C LEU A 151 40.44 43.33 8.27
N ALA A 152 39.38 44.08 8.55
CA ALA A 152 38.15 43.54 9.12
C ALA A 152 37.45 42.55 8.17
N LEU A 153 37.35 42.88 6.88
CA LEU A 153 36.79 41.99 5.86
C LEU A 153 37.62 40.71 5.69
N SER A 154 38.94 40.82 5.70
CA SER A 154 39.84 39.67 5.60
C SER A 154 39.69 38.72 6.80
N ALA A 155 39.63 39.27 8.01
CA ALA A 155 39.39 38.50 9.22
C ALA A 155 38.01 37.83 9.24
N LEU A 156 36.97 38.55 8.78
CA LEU A 156 35.62 38.02 8.66
C LEU A 156 35.57 36.85 7.67
N ALA A 157 36.17 37.00 6.49
CA ALA A 157 36.23 35.95 5.48
C ALA A 157 37.00 34.71 5.96
N ALA A 158 38.11 34.92 6.66
CA ALA A 158 38.90 33.82 7.24
C ALA A 158 38.11 33.01 8.28
N LEU A 159 37.28 33.66 9.10
CA LEU A 159 36.40 32.98 10.05
C LEU A 159 35.17 32.35 9.37
N GLN A 160 34.71 32.93 8.27
CA GLN A 160 33.53 32.46 7.54
C GLN A 160 33.76 31.10 6.87
N ALA A 161 34.93 30.87 6.25
CA ALA A 161 35.19 29.63 5.52
C ALA A 161 35.09 28.35 6.38
N PRO A 162 35.68 28.28 7.59
CA PRO A 162 35.50 27.15 8.50
C PRO A 162 34.06 26.97 8.98
N VAL A 163 33.34 28.06 9.27
CA VAL A 163 31.93 27.98 9.69
C VAL A 163 31.05 27.42 8.58
N ILE A 164 31.28 27.85 7.34
CA ILE A 164 30.61 27.29 6.15
C ILE A 164 30.97 25.80 6.02
N MET A 165 32.25 25.45 6.09
CA MET A 165 32.71 24.06 5.95
C MET A 165 32.14 23.15 7.04
N MET A 166 32.04 23.62 8.29
CA MET A 166 31.42 22.89 9.39
C MET A 166 29.91 22.67 9.16
N SER A 167 29.19 23.68 8.66
CA SER A 167 27.77 23.54 8.32
C SER A 167 27.57 22.62 7.11
N GLN A 168 28.44 22.68 6.10
CA GLN A 168 28.42 21.79 4.95
C GLN A 168 28.72 20.34 5.33
N ASN A 169 29.76 20.08 6.13
CA ASN A 169 30.11 18.73 6.57
C ASN A 169 28.95 18.08 7.35
N ARG A 170 28.25 18.89 8.16
CA ARG A 170 27.07 18.48 8.89
C ARG A 170 25.86 18.20 7.99
N GLN A 171 25.63 19.04 6.99
CA GLN A 171 24.57 18.80 6.00
C GLN A 171 24.85 17.51 5.22
N ALA A 172 26.09 17.29 4.79
CA ALA A 172 26.51 16.07 4.10
C ALA A 172 26.33 14.81 4.96
N GLU A 173 26.56 14.90 6.27
CA GLU A 173 26.29 13.78 7.18
C GLU A 173 24.80 13.46 7.31
N LYS A 174 23.94 14.49 7.43
CA LYS A 174 22.48 14.31 7.40
C LYS A 174 22.02 13.68 6.10
N ASP A 175 22.50 14.19 4.96
CA ASP A 175 22.15 13.69 3.64
C ASP A 175 22.60 12.22 3.49
N ARG A 176 23.77 11.84 4.02
CA ARG A 176 24.27 10.45 4.03
C ARG A 176 23.39 9.53 4.88
N LEU A 177 22.97 9.98 6.06
CA LEU A 177 22.07 9.21 6.94
C LEU A 177 20.71 9.00 6.26
N GLN A 178 20.14 10.04 5.67
CA GLN A 178 18.89 9.94 4.91
C GLN A 178 19.02 8.99 3.72
N ALA A 179 20.09 9.11 2.93
CA ALA A 179 20.35 8.20 1.80
C ALA A 179 20.49 6.73 2.25
N THR A 180 21.10 6.48 3.42
CA THR A 180 21.22 5.13 3.97
C THR A 180 19.85 4.56 4.38
N GLN A 181 18.98 5.39 4.96
CA GLN A 181 17.62 4.99 5.31
C GLN A 181 16.77 4.71 4.07
N ASP A 182 16.84 5.59 3.07
CA ASP A 182 16.13 5.43 1.81
C ASP A 182 16.58 4.14 1.10
N TYR A 183 17.88 3.85 1.14
CA TYR A 183 18.42 2.59 0.63
C TYR A 183 17.82 1.37 1.36
N GLN A 184 17.75 1.38 2.69
CA GLN A 184 17.14 0.30 3.46
C GLN A 184 15.64 0.12 3.15
N ILE A 185 14.91 1.23 2.99
CA ILE A 185 13.49 1.21 2.61
C ILE A 185 13.34 0.60 1.21
N ASN A 186 14.19 0.97 0.26
CA ASN A 186 14.17 0.43 -1.09
C ASN A 186 14.46 -1.08 -1.11
N LEU A 187 15.45 -1.56 -0.35
CA LEU A 187 15.70 -3.00 -0.20
C LEU A 187 14.49 -3.73 0.38
N MET A 188 13.85 -3.16 1.40
CA MET A 188 12.65 -3.75 1.99
C MET A 188 11.51 -3.79 0.97
N ALA A 189 11.33 -2.74 0.18
CA ALA A 189 10.34 -2.68 -0.88
C ALA A 189 10.61 -3.71 -1.98
N GLU A 190 11.88 -3.92 -2.36
CA GLU A 190 12.27 -4.95 -3.33
C GLU A 190 11.89 -6.36 -2.84
N VAL A 191 12.16 -6.68 -1.58
CA VAL A 191 11.76 -7.96 -0.97
C VAL A 191 10.24 -8.12 -0.94
N GLU A 192 9.51 -7.06 -0.57
CA GLU A 192 8.04 -7.07 -0.52
C GLU A 192 7.42 -7.24 -1.91
N ILE A 193 7.98 -6.58 -2.94
CA ILE A 193 7.57 -6.75 -4.34
C ILE A 193 7.80 -8.20 -4.80
N ARG A 194 8.95 -8.79 -4.43
CA ARG A 194 9.25 -10.18 -4.78
C ARG A 194 8.29 -11.16 -4.12
N ASP A 195 7.94 -10.98 -2.85
CA ASP A 195 6.92 -11.78 -2.16
C ASP A 195 5.54 -11.65 -2.82
N LEU A 196 5.15 -10.44 -3.22
CA LEU A 196 3.92 -10.22 -4.00
C LEU A 196 3.96 -10.94 -5.34
N HIS A 197 5.11 -10.95 -6.02
CA HIS A 197 5.30 -11.67 -7.28
C HIS A 197 5.12 -13.18 -7.09
N ASP A 198 5.74 -13.76 -6.06
CA ASP A 198 5.62 -15.18 -5.74
C ASP A 198 4.16 -15.58 -5.44
N LYS A 199 3.42 -14.73 -4.72
CA LYS A 199 1.98 -14.93 -4.47
C LYS A 199 1.14 -14.83 -5.74
N MET A 200 1.42 -13.86 -6.61
CA MET A 200 0.76 -13.70 -7.90
C MET A 200 1.01 -14.91 -8.80
N ASP A 201 2.23 -15.44 -8.77
CA ASP A 201 2.62 -16.65 -9.50
C ASP A 201 1.85 -17.87 -8.99
N GLY A 202 1.72 -18.01 -7.67
CA GLY A 202 0.90 -19.05 -7.05
C GLY A 202 -0.57 -18.97 -7.45
N LEU A 203 -1.16 -17.77 -7.49
CA LEU A 203 -2.54 -17.57 -7.96
C LEU A 203 -2.70 -17.88 -9.44
N ARG A 204 -1.77 -17.41 -10.27
CA ARG A 204 -1.74 -17.67 -11.71
C ARG A 204 -1.62 -19.16 -12.02
N TYR A 205 -0.78 -19.88 -11.26
CA TYR A 205 -0.65 -21.33 -11.39
C TYR A 205 -1.98 -22.04 -11.10
N LYS A 206 -2.68 -21.66 -10.02
CA LYS A 206 -4.00 -22.23 -9.68
C LYS A 206 -5.03 -21.98 -10.80
N GLN A 207 -5.12 -20.74 -11.29
CA GLN A 207 -6.03 -20.40 -12.39
C GLN A 207 -5.71 -21.17 -13.67
N TRP A 208 -4.43 -21.28 -14.02
CA TRP A 208 -3.99 -22.06 -15.17
C TRP A 208 -4.38 -23.53 -15.04
N HIS A 209 -4.19 -24.10 -13.85
CA HIS A 209 -4.56 -25.48 -13.56
C HIS A 209 -6.07 -25.71 -13.70
N GLU A 210 -6.90 -24.80 -13.17
CA GLU A 210 -8.36 -24.86 -13.34
C GLU A 210 -8.79 -24.77 -14.81
N LEU A 211 -8.18 -23.88 -15.59
CA LEU A 211 -8.45 -23.75 -17.03
C LEU A 211 -8.05 -25.01 -17.80
N TRP A 212 -6.92 -25.62 -17.48
CA TRP A 212 -6.48 -26.89 -18.07
C TRP A 212 -7.50 -28.00 -17.85
N HIS A 213 -8.01 -28.14 -16.61
CA HIS A 213 -9.04 -29.14 -16.29
C HIS A 213 -10.35 -28.88 -17.04
N MET A 214 -10.72 -27.62 -17.25
CA MET A 214 -11.89 -27.27 -18.05
C MET A 214 -11.70 -27.65 -19.52
N GLN A 215 -10.53 -27.37 -20.10
CA GLN A 215 -10.15 -27.77 -21.46
C GLN A 215 -10.18 -29.29 -21.65
N GLN A 216 -9.59 -30.03 -20.71
CA GLN A 216 -9.54 -31.50 -20.78
C GLN A 216 -10.95 -32.11 -20.76
N ARG A 217 -11.86 -31.54 -19.95
CA ARG A 217 -13.27 -31.95 -19.96
C ARG A 217 -13.97 -31.65 -21.29
N GLN A 218 -13.69 -30.49 -21.91
CA GLN A 218 -14.26 -30.20 -23.22
C GLN A 218 -13.80 -31.20 -24.27
N LEU A 219 -12.53 -31.63 -24.23
CA LEU A 219 -12.01 -32.67 -25.12
C LEU A 219 -12.69 -34.02 -24.88
N GLU A 220 -12.80 -34.47 -23.63
CA GLU A 220 -13.46 -35.74 -23.29
C GLU A 220 -14.92 -35.78 -23.78
N LEU A 221 -15.66 -34.69 -23.61
CA LEU A 221 -17.04 -34.58 -24.10
C LEU A 221 -17.11 -34.60 -25.62
N LEU A 222 -16.18 -33.94 -26.32
CA LEU A 222 -16.10 -33.98 -27.79
C LEU A 222 -15.76 -35.38 -28.29
N GLU A 223 -14.85 -36.09 -27.64
CA GLU A 223 -14.52 -37.47 -27.97
C GLU A 223 -15.71 -38.40 -27.76
N HIS A 224 -16.46 -38.21 -26.67
CA HIS A 224 -17.67 -38.96 -26.39
C HIS A 224 -18.75 -38.72 -27.46
N LEU A 225 -19.03 -37.47 -27.80
CA LEU A 225 -19.96 -37.11 -28.87
C LEU A 225 -19.51 -37.69 -30.23
N HIS A 226 -18.21 -37.66 -30.52
CA HIS A 226 -17.66 -38.26 -31.73
C HIS A 226 -17.89 -39.77 -31.78
N LYS A 227 -17.69 -40.50 -30.66
CA LYS A 227 -17.96 -41.94 -30.56
C LYS A 227 -19.44 -42.28 -30.71
N GLU A 228 -20.33 -41.50 -30.07
CA GLU A 228 -21.79 -41.66 -30.25
C GLU A 228 -22.21 -41.49 -31.71
N LEU A 229 -21.67 -40.49 -32.40
CA LEU A 229 -21.95 -40.25 -33.81
C LEU A 229 -21.38 -41.35 -34.73
N ALA A 230 -20.23 -41.94 -34.37
CA ALA A 230 -19.59 -43.00 -35.15
C ALA A 230 -20.25 -44.38 -34.97
N HIS A 231 -20.81 -44.66 -33.79
CA HIS A 231 -21.38 -45.97 -33.43
C HIS A 231 -22.78 -45.83 -32.80
N PRO A 232 -23.82 -45.46 -33.58
CA PRO A 232 -25.15 -45.13 -33.05
C PRO A 232 -25.92 -46.33 -32.43
N GLU A 233 -25.49 -47.57 -32.69
CA GLU A 233 -26.11 -48.78 -32.13
C GLU A 233 -25.51 -49.21 -30.78
N GLU A 234 -24.34 -48.69 -30.40
CA GLU A 234 -23.61 -49.07 -29.20
C GLU A 234 -23.77 -47.99 -28.11
N LYS A 235 -24.45 -48.33 -27.01
CA LYS A 235 -24.72 -47.39 -25.92
C LYS A 235 -23.42 -47.05 -25.19
N THR A 236 -22.81 -45.94 -25.55
CA THR A 236 -21.58 -45.45 -24.91
C THR A 236 -21.91 -44.97 -23.49
N LEU A 237 -21.11 -45.40 -22.52
CA LEU A 237 -21.23 -44.95 -21.13
C LEU A 237 -20.88 -43.46 -21.06
N GLU A 238 -21.74 -42.66 -20.41
CA GLU A 238 -21.47 -41.25 -20.14
C GLU A 238 -20.13 -41.10 -19.39
N PRO A 239 -19.31 -40.08 -19.73
CA PRO A 239 -18.08 -39.82 -19.01
C PRO A 239 -18.34 -39.55 -17.53
N ALA A 240 -17.46 -40.05 -16.67
CA ALA A 240 -17.62 -39.97 -15.23
C ALA A 240 -17.74 -38.50 -14.75
N PRO A 241 -18.53 -38.21 -13.70
CA PRO A 241 -18.64 -36.87 -13.16
C PRO A 241 -17.27 -36.35 -12.72
N TYR A 242 -16.90 -35.18 -13.21
CA TYR A 242 -15.62 -34.59 -12.83
C TYR A 242 -15.51 -34.38 -11.33
N LYS A 243 -14.42 -34.92 -10.78
CA LYS A 243 -13.93 -34.57 -9.45
C LYS A 243 -12.75 -33.63 -9.62
N PRO A 244 -12.80 -32.41 -9.06
CA PRO A 244 -11.62 -31.57 -9.01
C PRO A 244 -10.51 -32.30 -8.23
N PRO A 245 -9.25 -32.22 -8.69
CA PRO A 245 -8.14 -32.72 -7.92
C PRO A 245 -8.02 -31.90 -6.61
N GLU A 246 -7.70 -32.59 -5.52
CA GLU A 246 -7.36 -31.93 -4.26
C GLU A 246 -5.99 -31.26 -4.43
N LEU A 247 -5.96 -29.92 -4.38
CA LEU A 247 -4.75 -29.10 -4.42
C LEU A 247 -4.08 -29.03 -3.04
#